data_AF-Q96HV7-F1
#
_entry.id   AF-Q96HV7-F1
#
_cell.length_a   1.000
_cell.length_b   1.000
_cell.length_c   1.000
_cell.angle_alpha   90.00
_cell.angle_beta   90.00
_cell.angle_gamma   90.00
#
_symmetry.space_group_name_H-M   'P 1'
#
loop_
_entity.id
_entity.type
_entity.pdbx_description
1 polymer ?
#
loop_
_entity_poly.entity_id
_entity_poly.type
_entity_poly.pdbx_seq_one_letter_code
_entity_poly.pdbx_strand_id
1 'polypeptide(L)'
;MPEIRVTPLGAGQDVGRSCILVSIAGKNVMLDCGMHMGFNDDRRFPDFSYITQNGRLTDFLDCVIISHFHLDHCGALPYFSEMVGYDGPIYMTHPTQAICPILLEDYRKIAVDKKGEANFFTSQMIKDCILLETFWERMNLKVPIYFSTGLTEKANHYYKLFIPWTNQKIRKTFVQRNMFEFKHIKAFDRAFADNPGPMVVFATPGMLHAGQSLQIFRKWAGNEKNMVIMPGYCVQGTVGHKILSGQRKLEMEGRQVLEVKMQVEYMSFSAHADAKGIMQLVSSEQALKELGLAEHQLRFTCRVHLHDTRKEQETALRVYSHLKSVLKDHCVQHLPDGSVTVESVLLQAAAPSEDPGTKVLLVSWTYQDEELGSFLTSLLKKGLPQAPS
;
A
#
# COMPACT_ATOMS: atom_id res chain seq x y z
N MET A 1 0.37 -29.56 -10.82
CA MET A 1 1.14 -28.38 -10.38
C MET A 1 1.89 -28.76 -9.12
N PRO A 2 3.13 -28.30 -8.90
CA PRO A 2 3.79 -28.52 -7.62
C PRO A 2 2.92 -27.92 -6.50
N GLU A 3 2.76 -28.66 -5.41
CA GLU A 3 2.03 -28.17 -4.25
C GLU A 3 2.74 -26.93 -3.69
N ILE A 4 1.98 -25.84 -3.52
CA ILE A 4 2.47 -24.60 -2.93
C ILE A 4 1.91 -24.54 -1.52
N ARG A 5 2.80 -24.48 -0.53
CA ARG A 5 2.44 -24.29 0.87
C ARG A 5 2.95 -22.94 1.34
N VAL A 6 2.05 -22.13 1.89
CA VAL A 6 2.37 -20.83 2.47
C VAL A 6 2.14 -20.92 3.98
N THR A 7 3.18 -20.67 4.77
CA THR A 7 3.14 -20.72 6.23
C THR A 7 3.52 -19.35 6.79
N PRO A 8 2.56 -18.56 7.27
CA PRO A 8 2.85 -17.30 7.95
C PRO A 8 3.59 -17.58 9.28
N LEU A 9 4.82 -17.09 9.40
CA LEU A 9 5.64 -17.15 10.62
C LEU A 9 5.47 -15.87 11.46
N GLY A 10 4.98 -14.81 10.82
CA GLY A 10 4.58 -13.54 11.43
C GLY A 10 3.69 -12.74 10.46
N ALA A 11 3.09 -11.66 10.94
CA ALA A 11 2.02 -10.88 10.26
C ALA A 11 0.74 -11.67 9.88
N GLY A 12 0.58 -12.91 10.38
CA GLY A 12 -0.69 -13.64 10.28
C GLY A 12 -1.75 -13.02 11.19
N GLN A 13 -2.75 -12.36 10.61
CA GLN A 13 -3.78 -11.59 11.34
C GLN A 13 -3.19 -10.49 12.27
N ASP A 14 -2.02 -9.98 11.94
CA ASP A 14 -1.26 -9.04 12.77
C ASP A 14 -0.47 -8.05 11.87
N VAL A 15 -0.11 -6.87 12.39
CA VAL A 15 0.67 -5.86 11.65
C VAL A 15 2.03 -5.67 12.31
N GLY A 16 3.07 -6.14 11.63
CA GLY A 16 4.42 -6.19 12.17
C GLY A 16 4.99 -7.60 12.03
N ARG A 17 6.30 -7.75 12.27
CA ARG A 17 7.01 -9.04 12.21
C ARG A 17 6.73 -9.86 10.95
N SER A 18 6.58 -9.19 9.80
CA SER A 18 6.27 -9.84 8.52
C SER A 18 7.30 -10.90 8.18
N CYS A 19 6.83 -12.13 8.02
CA CYS A 19 7.67 -13.29 7.74
C CYS A 19 6.79 -14.43 7.22
N ILE A 20 7.00 -14.85 5.98
CA ILE A 20 6.18 -15.86 5.32
C ILE A 20 7.11 -16.92 4.72
N LEU A 21 6.93 -18.18 5.12
CA LEU A 21 7.61 -19.30 4.49
C LEU A 21 6.78 -19.81 3.31
N VAL A 22 7.38 -19.84 2.13
CA VAL A 22 6.79 -20.40 0.91
C VAL A 22 7.56 -21.66 0.51
N SER A 23 6.88 -22.79 0.54
CA SER A 23 7.39 -24.06 0.04
C SER A 23 6.79 -24.35 -1.34
N ILE A 24 7.62 -24.43 -2.37
CA ILE A 24 7.20 -24.68 -3.75
C ILE A 24 8.24 -25.53 -4.47
N ALA A 25 7.80 -26.59 -5.16
CA ALA A 25 8.68 -27.45 -5.97
C ALA A 25 9.91 -28.00 -5.21
N GLY A 26 9.75 -28.34 -3.93
CA GLY A 26 10.83 -28.82 -3.07
C GLY A 26 11.81 -27.74 -2.62
N LYS A 27 11.48 -26.47 -2.80
CA LYS A 27 12.25 -25.30 -2.36
C LYS A 27 11.52 -24.53 -1.28
N ASN A 28 12.27 -24.03 -0.31
CA ASN A 28 11.76 -23.25 0.82
C ASN A 28 12.35 -21.84 0.77
N VAL A 29 11.49 -20.87 0.49
CA VAL A 29 11.84 -19.45 0.37
C VAL A 29 11.16 -18.69 1.50
N MET A 30 11.93 -17.96 2.29
CA MET A 30 11.38 -17.07 3.31
C MET A 30 11.23 -15.66 2.75
N LEU A 31 10.02 -15.11 2.83
CA LEU A 31 9.69 -13.76 2.42
C LEU A 31 9.61 -12.86 3.65
N ASP A 32 10.46 -11.85 3.69
CA ASP A 32 10.65 -10.91 4.79
C ASP A 32 11.09 -11.55 6.12
N CYS A 33 11.67 -10.72 6.98
CA CYS A 33 12.10 -11.08 8.34
C CYS A 33 11.98 -9.83 9.23
N GLY A 34 10.74 -9.46 9.51
CA GLY A 34 10.38 -8.24 10.22
C GLY A 34 10.40 -8.36 11.73
N MET A 35 10.20 -7.23 12.41
CA MET A 35 9.97 -7.16 13.85
C MET A 35 8.69 -6.39 14.19
N HIS A 36 7.99 -6.77 15.26
CA HIS A 36 6.79 -6.10 15.72
C HIS A 36 7.12 -5.00 16.74
N MET A 37 6.82 -3.74 16.40
CA MET A 37 7.23 -2.57 17.18
C MET A 37 6.45 -2.35 18.48
N GLY A 38 5.35 -3.07 18.67
CA GLY A 38 4.51 -3.01 19.88
C GLY A 38 4.92 -3.95 21.03
N PHE A 39 5.85 -4.88 20.79
CA PHE A 39 6.32 -5.84 21.80
C PHE A 39 7.77 -5.55 22.18
N ASN A 40 8.10 -5.71 23.46
CA ASN A 40 9.47 -5.58 23.99
C ASN A 40 10.07 -6.94 24.40
N ASP A 41 9.31 -8.03 24.24
CA ASP A 41 9.74 -9.41 24.50
C ASP A 41 9.87 -10.19 23.19
N ASP A 42 10.16 -11.49 23.28
CA ASP A 42 10.44 -12.35 22.12
C ASP A 42 9.26 -12.44 21.13
N ARG A 43 8.03 -12.08 21.52
CA ARG A 43 6.87 -12.03 20.59
C ARG A 43 7.06 -11.03 19.47
N ARG A 44 8.04 -10.11 19.60
CA ARG A 44 8.40 -9.17 18.54
C ARG A 44 9.00 -9.85 17.32
N PHE A 45 9.57 -11.04 17.46
CA PHE A 45 10.20 -11.77 16.35
C PHE A 45 9.21 -12.75 15.70
N PRO A 46 9.45 -13.15 14.45
CA PRO A 46 8.74 -14.26 13.83
C PRO A 46 9.01 -15.58 14.56
N ASP A 47 8.06 -16.51 14.49
CA ASP A 47 8.22 -17.83 15.10
C ASP A 47 8.95 -18.80 14.16
N PHE A 48 10.27 -18.86 14.29
CA PHE A 48 11.12 -19.73 13.47
C PHE A 48 11.00 -21.23 13.82
N SER A 49 10.34 -21.59 14.92
CA SER A 49 10.17 -23.00 15.31
C SER A 49 9.30 -23.80 14.32
N TYR A 50 8.48 -23.10 13.53
CA TYR A 50 7.70 -23.69 12.44
C TYR A 50 8.53 -24.05 11.21
N ILE A 51 9.76 -23.55 11.07
CA ILE A 51 10.69 -23.95 10.02
C ILE A 51 11.34 -25.28 10.41
N THR A 52 11.95 -25.30 11.60
CA THR A 52 12.50 -26.52 12.18
C THR A 52 12.61 -26.39 13.70
N GLN A 53 12.44 -27.51 14.39
CA GLN A 53 12.73 -27.63 15.83
C GLN A 53 14.08 -28.30 16.09
N ASN A 54 14.70 -28.91 15.06
CA ASN A 54 15.94 -29.67 15.15
C ASN A 54 16.80 -29.40 13.91
N GLY A 55 18.01 -28.87 14.11
CA GLY A 55 18.96 -28.56 13.02
C GLY A 55 19.13 -27.06 12.74
N ARG A 56 19.99 -26.71 11.78
CA ARG A 56 20.27 -25.31 11.43
C ARG A 56 19.23 -24.83 10.43
N LEU A 57 18.82 -23.56 10.52
CA LEU A 57 17.84 -23.00 9.58
C LEU A 57 18.31 -23.08 8.12
N THR A 58 19.61 -22.97 7.90
CA THR A 58 20.26 -23.08 6.58
C THR A 58 19.94 -24.39 5.87
N ASP A 59 19.71 -25.48 6.61
CA ASP A 59 19.42 -26.79 6.04
C ASP A 59 17.98 -26.87 5.49
N PHE A 60 17.09 -25.99 5.95
CA PHE A 60 15.67 -25.99 5.63
C PHE A 60 15.24 -24.80 4.78
N LEU A 61 16.11 -23.81 4.54
CA LEU A 61 15.81 -22.60 3.78
C LEU A 61 16.80 -22.42 2.63
N ASP A 62 16.29 -22.36 1.41
CA ASP A 62 17.11 -22.10 0.22
C ASP A 62 17.54 -20.64 0.14
N CYS A 63 16.65 -19.71 0.49
CA CYS A 63 16.96 -18.29 0.54
C CYS A 63 15.94 -17.47 1.34
N VAL A 64 16.34 -16.24 1.66
CA VAL A 64 15.48 -15.20 2.21
C VAL A 64 15.38 -14.05 1.22
N ILE A 65 14.17 -13.52 0.99
CA ILE A 65 13.93 -12.37 0.11
C ILE A 65 13.29 -11.26 0.92
N ILE A 66 13.89 -10.07 0.88
CA ILE A 66 13.40 -8.89 1.59
C ILE A 66 12.77 -7.92 0.62
N SER A 67 11.50 -7.59 0.87
CA SER A 67 10.68 -6.73 0.03
C SER A 67 11.17 -5.28 0.07
N HIS A 68 11.30 -4.71 1.27
CA HIS A 68 11.71 -3.33 1.49
C HIS A 68 12.32 -3.11 2.88
N PHE A 69 12.84 -1.91 3.11
CA PHE A 69 13.72 -1.59 4.24
C PHE A 69 13.02 -1.26 5.56
N HIS A 70 11.69 -1.34 5.66
CA HIS A 70 11.02 -1.03 6.93
C HIS A 70 11.25 -2.14 7.97
N LEU A 71 11.29 -1.75 9.25
CA LEU A 71 11.65 -2.67 10.35
C LEU A 71 10.63 -3.80 10.55
N ASP A 72 9.38 -3.60 10.16
CA ASP A 72 8.35 -4.64 10.13
C ASP A 72 8.54 -5.67 9.01
N HIS A 73 9.55 -5.49 8.13
CA HIS A 73 9.92 -6.43 7.06
C HIS A 73 11.38 -6.89 7.11
N CYS A 74 12.29 -6.12 7.72
CA CYS A 74 13.70 -6.49 7.81
C CYS A 74 14.29 -6.41 9.24
N GLY A 75 13.49 -6.00 10.22
CA GLY A 75 13.96 -5.67 11.57
C GLY A 75 14.53 -6.86 12.35
N ALA A 76 14.09 -8.08 12.05
CA ALA A 76 14.55 -9.30 12.73
C ALA A 76 15.73 -9.97 12.03
N LEU A 77 16.23 -9.43 10.91
CA LEU A 77 17.31 -10.05 10.14
C LEU A 77 18.57 -10.37 10.95
N PRO A 78 19.13 -9.44 11.78
CA PRO A 78 20.33 -9.76 12.57
C PRO A 78 20.05 -10.75 13.70
N TYR A 79 18.81 -10.77 14.21
CA TYR A 79 18.40 -11.79 15.19
C TYR A 79 18.32 -13.17 14.52
N PHE A 80 17.66 -13.25 13.37
CA PHE A 80 17.48 -14.48 12.59
C PHE A 80 18.81 -15.09 12.11
N SER A 81 19.70 -14.28 11.53
CA SER A 81 20.99 -14.75 11.02
C SER A 81 21.96 -15.10 12.15
N GLU A 82 22.23 -14.15 13.05
CA GLU A 82 23.35 -14.25 13.98
C GLU A 82 22.97 -14.85 15.35
N MET A 83 21.72 -14.70 15.81
CA MET A 83 21.28 -15.26 17.10
C MET A 83 20.62 -16.63 16.95
N VAL A 84 19.76 -16.80 15.95
CA VAL A 84 19.07 -18.07 15.70
C VAL A 84 19.95 -19.00 14.85
N GLY A 85 20.71 -18.46 13.91
CA GLY A 85 21.67 -19.20 13.10
C GLY A 85 21.13 -19.50 11.69
N TYR A 86 21.46 -18.62 10.75
CA TYR A 86 21.22 -18.81 9.32
C TYR A 86 22.37 -18.22 8.50
N ASP A 87 22.98 -19.05 7.67
CA ASP A 87 24.16 -18.72 6.85
C ASP A 87 23.84 -18.71 5.34
N GLY A 88 22.58 -18.90 4.97
CA GLY A 88 22.15 -18.96 3.57
C GLY A 88 22.00 -17.58 2.92
N PRO A 89 21.65 -17.53 1.63
CA PRO A 89 21.61 -16.28 0.89
C PRO A 89 20.39 -15.42 1.24
N ILE A 90 20.65 -14.14 1.53
CA ILE A 90 19.63 -13.10 1.73
C ILE A 90 19.64 -12.16 0.53
N TYR A 91 18.52 -12.08 -0.18
CA TYR A 91 18.33 -11.25 -1.36
C TYR A 91 17.53 -10.00 -1.04
N MET A 92 18.00 -8.86 -1.54
CA MET A 92 17.35 -7.56 -1.42
C MET A 92 17.58 -6.78 -2.70
N THR A 93 16.78 -5.74 -2.95
CA THR A 93 17.12 -4.74 -3.96
C THR A 93 18.28 -3.87 -3.47
N HIS A 94 19.07 -3.30 -4.39
CA HIS A 94 20.19 -2.42 -4.03
C HIS A 94 19.81 -1.25 -3.10
N PRO A 95 18.66 -0.55 -3.28
CA PRO A 95 18.26 0.50 -2.35
C PRO A 95 17.97 -0.03 -0.95
N THR A 96 17.28 -1.18 -0.84
CA THR A 96 16.98 -1.81 0.45
C THR A 96 18.26 -2.22 1.17
N GLN A 97 19.20 -2.85 0.47
CA GLN A 97 20.49 -3.28 1.03
C GLN A 97 21.30 -2.10 1.59
N ALA A 98 21.23 -0.93 0.96
CA ALA A 98 21.95 0.26 1.40
C ALA A 98 21.34 0.95 2.63
N ILE A 99 20.00 0.93 2.75
CA ILE A 99 19.27 1.65 3.82
C ILE A 99 19.08 0.77 5.06
N CYS A 100 18.87 -0.55 4.88
CA CYS A 100 18.59 -1.50 5.95
C CYS A 100 19.58 -1.44 7.14
N PRO A 101 20.93 -1.45 6.95
CA PRO A 101 21.88 -1.39 8.08
C PRO A 101 21.73 -0.12 8.92
N ILE A 102 21.37 0.99 8.28
CA ILE A 102 21.28 2.30 8.93
C ILE A 102 20.04 2.35 9.83
N LEU A 103 18.92 1.80 9.35
CA LEU A 103 17.69 1.69 10.13
C LEU A 103 17.84 0.71 11.30
N LEU A 104 18.49 -0.45 11.07
CA LEU A 104 18.76 -1.42 12.11
C LEU A 104 19.66 -0.86 13.21
N GLU A 105 20.72 -0.11 12.84
CA GLU A 105 21.62 0.51 13.83
C GLU A 105 20.94 1.63 14.61
N ASP A 106 20.08 2.44 13.97
CA ASP A 106 19.30 3.46 14.67
C ASP A 106 18.33 2.82 15.68
N TYR A 107 17.64 1.76 15.26
CA TYR A 107 16.76 1.02 16.15
C TYR A 107 17.53 0.38 17.31
N ARG A 108 18.69 -0.24 17.06
CA ARG A 108 19.56 -0.81 18.10
C ARG A 108 19.96 0.23 19.14
N LYS A 109 20.39 1.42 18.72
CA LYS A 109 20.75 2.52 19.65
C LYS A 109 19.57 2.94 20.52
N ILE A 110 18.35 2.92 19.96
CA ILE A 110 17.15 3.23 20.72
C ILE A 110 16.81 2.10 21.72
N ALA A 111 16.87 0.84 21.31
CA ALA A 111 16.54 -0.30 22.17
C ALA A 111 17.59 -0.55 23.27
N VAL A 112 18.87 -0.59 22.91
CA VAL A 112 19.96 -0.90 23.84
C VAL A 112 20.33 0.33 24.65
N ASP A 113 20.72 1.43 24.00
CA ASP A 113 21.35 2.56 24.70
C ASP A 113 20.33 3.41 25.48
N LYS A 114 19.06 3.46 25.03
CA LYS A 114 18.01 4.26 25.72
C LYS A 114 17.07 3.43 26.58
N LYS A 115 16.63 2.25 26.14
CA LYS A 115 15.72 1.40 26.92
C LYS A 115 16.45 0.38 27.80
N GLY A 116 17.75 0.16 27.58
CA GLY A 116 18.54 -0.78 28.39
C GLY A 116 18.26 -2.25 28.07
N GLU A 117 17.81 -2.58 26.86
CA GLU A 117 17.57 -3.97 26.48
C GLU A 117 18.89 -4.76 26.37
N ALA A 118 19.00 -5.84 27.16
CA ALA A 118 20.21 -6.67 27.22
C ALA A 118 20.23 -7.80 26.17
N ASN A 119 19.06 -8.33 25.78
CA ASN A 119 18.93 -9.43 24.83
C ASN A 119 18.59 -8.91 23.42
N PHE A 120 19.54 -8.20 22.82
CA PHE A 120 19.37 -7.58 21.51
C PHE A 120 20.63 -7.73 20.65
N PHE A 121 20.47 -7.68 19.32
CA PHE A 121 21.60 -7.83 18.40
C PHE A 121 22.58 -6.64 18.48
N THR A 122 23.85 -6.90 18.19
CA THR A 122 24.93 -5.90 18.27
C THR A 122 25.17 -5.21 16.93
N SER A 123 25.90 -4.09 16.95
CA SER A 123 26.35 -3.43 15.71
C SER A 123 27.23 -4.32 14.84
N GLN A 124 27.93 -5.30 15.43
CA GLN A 124 28.74 -6.24 14.69
C GLN A 124 27.83 -7.21 13.91
N MET A 125 26.82 -7.76 14.57
CA MET A 125 25.82 -8.64 13.96
C MET A 125 25.05 -7.98 12.80
N ILE A 126 24.77 -6.68 12.88
CA ILE A 126 24.15 -5.94 11.74
C ILE A 126 25.10 -5.89 10.53
N LYS A 127 26.42 -5.75 10.75
CA LYS A 127 27.41 -5.72 9.68
C LYS A 127 27.59 -7.09 9.06
N ASP A 128 27.72 -8.11 9.91
CA ASP A 128 27.93 -9.51 9.51
C ASP A 128 26.75 -9.99 8.64
N CYS A 129 25.52 -9.75 9.12
CA CYS A 129 24.29 -10.09 8.40
C CYS A 129 24.19 -9.46 7.00
N ILE A 130 24.70 -8.23 6.79
CA ILE A 130 24.46 -7.48 5.55
C ILE A 130 25.61 -7.62 4.53
N LEU A 131 26.67 -8.39 4.84
CA LEU A 131 27.81 -8.64 3.93
C LEU A 131 28.32 -7.34 3.26
N LEU A 132 28.23 -6.21 3.99
CA LEU A 132 28.64 -4.89 3.47
C LEU A 132 30.11 -4.89 3.09
N GLU A 133 30.93 -5.64 3.83
CA GLU A 133 32.36 -5.82 3.59
C GLU A 133 32.59 -6.49 2.23
N THR A 134 31.91 -7.60 1.94
CA THR A 134 32.01 -8.33 0.67
C THR A 134 31.49 -7.51 -0.52
N PHE A 135 30.49 -6.66 -0.33
CA PHE A 135 30.04 -5.71 -1.35
C PHE A 135 31.04 -4.58 -1.60
N TRP A 136 31.63 -4.00 -0.53
CA TRP A 136 32.68 -2.97 -0.63
C TRP A 136 33.94 -3.51 -1.29
N GLU A 137 34.34 -4.75 -0.97
CA GLU A 137 35.45 -5.46 -1.60
C GLU A 137 35.19 -5.72 -3.08
N ARG A 138 34.00 -6.22 -3.45
CA ARG A 138 33.60 -6.41 -4.86
C ARG A 138 33.56 -5.11 -5.66
N MET A 139 33.17 -4.00 -5.02
CA MET A 139 33.08 -2.67 -5.65
C MET A 139 34.37 -1.84 -5.53
N ASN A 140 35.43 -2.39 -4.91
CA ASN A 140 36.73 -1.76 -4.69
C ASN A 140 36.63 -0.36 -4.04
N LEU A 141 35.71 -0.18 -3.09
CA LEU A 141 35.45 1.10 -2.43
C LEU A 141 36.39 1.26 -1.22
N LYS A 142 37.36 2.18 -1.28
CA LYS A 142 38.37 2.42 -0.23
C LYS A 142 37.96 3.45 0.84
N VAL A 143 36.69 3.84 0.86
CA VAL A 143 36.19 4.91 1.75
C VAL A 143 35.84 4.33 3.12
N PRO A 144 36.37 4.88 4.23
CA PRO A 144 36.05 4.40 5.58
C PRO A 144 34.56 4.53 5.91
N ILE A 145 33.98 3.49 6.54
CA ILE A 145 32.57 3.47 6.95
C ILE A 145 32.43 4.20 8.30
N TYR A 146 31.99 5.47 8.27
CA TYR A 146 31.67 6.24 9.47
C TYR A 146 30.19 6.09 9.88
N PHE A 147 29.96 5.60 11.10
CA PHE A 147 28.62 5.59 11.71
C PHE A 147 28.44 6.83 12.58
N SER A 148 27.54 7.73 12.18
CA SER A 148 27.22 8.93 12.95
C SER A 148 25.78 9.40 12.68
N THR A 149 25.28 10.14 13.66
CA THR A 149 23.99 10.83 13.84
C THR A 149 23.42 11.45 12.57
N GLY A 150 22.10 11.27 12.37
CA GLY A 150 21.34 11.92 11.29
C GLY A 150 20.88 10.95 10.21
N LEU A 151 19.91 10.07 10.53
CA LEU A 151 19.27 9.15 9.58
C LEU A 151 18.80 9.88 8.32
N THR A 152 18.25 11.09 8.47
CA THR A 152 17.71 11.91 7.38
C THR A 152 18.77 12.36 6.37
N GLU A 153 19.98 12.74 6.82
CA GLU A 153 21.05 13.19 5.92
C GLU A 153 21.61 12.02 5.11
N LYS A 154 21.85 10.89 5.77
CA LYS A 154 22.27 9.65 5.11
C LYS A 154 21.21 9.15 4.14
N ALA A 155 19.94 9.13 4.54
CA ALA A 155 18.84 8.73 3.67
C ALA A 155 18.79 9.60 2.41
N ASN A 156 18.88 10.93 2.52
CA ASN A 156 18.91 11.83 1.37
C ASN A 156 20.09 11.55 0.42
N HIS A 157 21.25 11.16 0.94
CA HIS A 157 22.38 10.75 0.10
C HIS A 157 22.04 9.49 -0.71
N TYR A 158 21.48 8.46 -0.09
CA TYR A 158 21.07 7.24 -0.79
C TYR A 158 19.91 7.50 -1.79
N TYR A 159 18.95 8.35 -1.44
CA TYR A 159 17.91 8.76 -2.38
C TYR A 159 18.49 9.42 -3.63
N LYS A 160 19.56 10.22 -3.50
CA LYS A 160 20.29 10.80 -4.64
C LYS A 160 21.03 9.74 -5.47
N LEU A 161 21.62 8.73 -4.83
CA LEU A 161 22.29 7.62 -5.53
C LEU A 161 21.32 6.73 -6.30
N PHE A 162 20.11 6.50 -5.76
CA PHE A 162 19.12 5.57 -6.31
C PHE A 162 17.96 6.26 -7.05
N ILE A 163 18.17 7.46 -7.60
CA ILE A 163 17.18 8.14 -8.46
C ILE A 163 16.67 7.30 -9.63
N PRO A 164 17.47 6.41 -10.25
CA PRO A 164 16.97 5.48 -11.25
C PRO A 164 15.83 4.56 -10.78
N TRP A 165 15.52 4.49 -9.48
CA TRP A 165 14.40 3.72 -8.93
C TRP A 165 13.12 4.55 -8.71
N THR A 166 13.19 5.87 -8.85
CA THR A 166 12.04 6.77 -8.70
C THR A 166 11.18 6.84 -9.97
N ASN A 167 10.02 7.49 -9.92
CA ASN A 167 9.18 7.68 -11.11
C ASN A 167 9.81 8.62 -12.16
N GLN A 168 9.30 8.60 -13.39
CA GLN A 168 9.86 9.39 -14.50
C GLN A 168 9.85 10.91 -14.24
N LYS A 169 8.86 11.42 -13.50
CA LYS A 169 8.78 12.85 -13.16
C LYS A 169 9.98 13.26 -12.32
N ILE A 170 10.27 12.49 -11.26
CA ILE A 170 11.42 12.74 -10.38
C ILE A 170 12.73 12.61 -11.16
N ARG A 171 12.88 11.58 -12.00
CA ARG A 171 14.09 11.42 -12.84
C ARG A 171 14.34 12.62 -13.76
N LYS A 172 13.29 13.12 -14.45
CA LYS A 172 13.39 14.28 -15.35
C LYS A 172 13.70 15.57 -14.58
N THR A 173 12.99 15.82 -13.49
CA THR A 173 13.17 17.03 -12.68
C THR A 173 14.53 17.06 -12.00
N PHE A 174 15.08 15.91 -11.58
CA PHE A 174 16.37 15.86 -10.90
C PHE A 174 17.53 16.41 -11.74
N VAL A 175 17.51 16.18 -13.07
CA VAL A 175 18.52 16.73 -13.99
C VAL A 175 18.52 18.26 -13.99
N GLN A 176 17.35 18.88 -13.78
CA GLN A 176 17.18 20.33 -13.78
C GLN A 176 17.33 20.94 -12.38
N ARG A 177 16.89 20.23 -11.34
CA ARG A 177 16.92 20.67 -9.94
C ARG A 177 16.93 19.48 -9.00
N ASN A 178 17.89 19.46 -8.07
CA ASN A 178 17.93 18.47 -7.01
C ASN A 178 16.75 18.66 -6.04
N MET A 179 15.79 17.74 -6.04
CA MET A 179 14.61 17.81 -5.15
C MET A 179 14.92 17.38 -3.71
N PHE A 180 16.09 16.76 -3.48
CA PHE A 180 16.59 16.37 -2.16
C PHE A 180 17.56 17.42 -1.59
N GLU A 181 17.59 18.61 -2.18
CA GLU A 181 18.31 19.78 -1.67
C GLU A 181 17.27 20.81 -1.16
N PHE A 182 17.05 20.76 0.16
CA PHE A 182 16.02 21.55 0.79
C PHE A 182 16.59 22.91 1.26
N LYS A 183 16.06 24.01 0.71
CA LYS A 183 16.52 25.37 1.06
C LYS A 183 16.11 25.82 2.47
N HIS A 184 15.02 25.27 2.99
CA HIS A 184 14.40 25.71 4.25
C HIS A 184 14.35 24.61 5.32
N ILE A 185 14.77 23.39 5.00
CA ILE A 185 14.81 22.29 5.95
C ILE A 185 16.24 22.18 6.48
N LYS A 186 16.39 22.24 7.80
CA LYS A 186 17.67 22.14 8.50
C LYS A 186 17.63 20.95 9.46
N ALA A 187 18.80 20.42 9.80
CA ALA A 187 18.92 19.42 10.85
C ALA A 187 18.37 19.98 12.18
N PHE A 188 17.62 19.15 12.91
CA PHE A 188 17.01 19.53 14.18
C PHE A 188 17.92 19.16 15.35
N ASP A 189 18.38 20.16 16.09
CA ASP A 189 19.03 19.98 17.38
C ASP A 189 17.98 19.82 18.49
N ARG A 190 18.22 18.93 19.46
CA ARG A 190 17.33 18.72 20.60
C ARG A 190 17.12 19.99 21.44
N ALA A 191 18.11 20.88 21.48
CA ALA A 191 18.00 22.16 22.18
C ALA A 191 16.90 23.06 21.58
N PHE A 192 16.60 22.89 20.28
CA PHE A 192 15.58 23.71 19.61
C PHE A 192 14.16 23.35 20.05
N ALA A 193 13.95 22.22 20.73
CA ALA A 193 12.63 21.85 21.25
C ALA A 193 12.06 22.87 22.26
N ASP A 194 12.93 23.66 22.89
CA ASP A 194 12.59 24.66 23.89
C ASP A 194 12.61 26.10 23.31
N ASN A 195 12.92 26.26 22.01
CA ASN A 195 12.94 27.56 21.37
C ASN A 195 11.54 28.18 21.32
N PRO A 196 11.39 29.48 21.62
CA PRO A 196 10.10 30.16 21.53
C PRO A 196 9.69 30.33 20.06
N GLY A 197 8.38 30.21 19.81
CA GLY A 197 7.76 30.46 18.50
C GLY A 197 7.27 29.20 17.79
N PRO A 198 6.53 29.36 16.68
CA PRO A 198 6.02 28.24 15.91
C PRO A 198 7.16 27.54 15.16
N MET A 199 7.14 26.21 15.17
CA MET A 199 8.08 25.39 14.42
C MET A 199 7.41 24.12 13.89
N VAL A 200 7.94 23.58 12.80
CA VAL A 200 7.52 22.30 12.21
C VAL A 200 8.67 21.33 12.32
N VAL A 201 8.46 20.21 13.00
CA VAL A 201 9.49 19.20 13.22
C VAL A 201 9.03 17.85 12.68
N PHE A 202 9.82 17.30 11.77
CA PHE A 202 9.70 15.91 11.36
C PHE A 202 10.54 15.06 12.30
N ALA A 203 9.89 14.25 13.13
CA ALA A 203 10.56 13.46 14.16
C ALA A 203 10.35 11.96 13.93
N THR A 204 11.39 11.17 14.20
CA THR A 204 11.35 9.70 14.13
C THR A 204 11.38 9.09 15.53
N PRO A 205 10.79 7.89 15.72
CA PRO A 205 10.01 7.09 14.78
C PRO A 205 8.53 7.52 14.69
N GLY A 206 7.86 7.15 13.60
CA GLY A 206 6.51 7.63 13.24
C GLY A 206 5.37 7.20 14.17
N MET A 207 5.55 6.17 15.01
CA MET A 207 4.50 5.67 15.93
C MET A 207 4.67 6.16 17.38
N LEU A 208 5.56 7.13 17.62
CA LEU A 208 5.85 7.70 18.97
C LEU A 208 6.27 6.66 20.03
N HIS A 209 6.75 5.49 19.64
CA HIS A 209 7.08 4.43 20.60
C HIS A 209 8.43 4.63 21.32
N ALA A 210 9.33 5.45 20.77
CA ALA A 210 10.64 5.73 21.33
C ALA A 210 11.27 6.97 20.66
N GLY A 211 12.60 7.15 20.80
CA GLY A 211 13.35 8.07 19.95
C GLY A 211 13.09 9.56 20.19
N GLN A 212 13.33 10.36 19.16
CA GLN A 212 13.21 11.83 19.21
C GLN A 212 11.75 12.28 19.17
N SER A 213 10.90 11.57 18.42
CA SER A 213 9.48 11.87 18.32
C SER A 213 8.77 11.75 19.67
N LEU A 214 9.04 10.69 20.46
CA LEU A 214 8.49 10.54 21.80
C LEU A 214 9.03 11.61 22.77
N GLN A 215 10.31 11.98 22.67
CA GLN A 215 10.91 13.02 23.52
C GLN A 215 10.28 14.39 23.29
N ILE A 216 10.08 14.78 22.01
CA ILE A 216 9.41 16.03 21.64
C ILE A 216 7.94 15.97 22.06
N PHE A 217 7.26 14.86 21.78
CA PHE A 217 5.85 14.67 22.16
C PHE A 217 5.65 14.83 23.67
N ARG A 218 6.50 14.23 24.51
CA ARG A 218 6.43 14.40 25.98
C ARG A 218 6.50 15.86 26.42
N LYS A 219 7.34 16.67 25.77
CA LYS A 219 7.47 18.10 26.08
C LYS A 219 6.27 18.92 25.59
N TRP A 220 5.72 18.58 24.43
CA TRP A 220 4.77 19.44 23.71
C TRP A 220 3.30 19.04 23.89
N ALA A 221 3.01 17.82 24.35
CA ALA A 221 1.65 17.29 24.45
C ALA A 221 0.72 18.07 25.37
N GLY A 222 1.25 18.72 26.41
CA GLY A 222 0.45 19.46 27.39
C GLY A 222 -0.04 20.83 26.92
N ASN A 223 0.33 21.30 25.73
CA ASN A 223 -0.04 22.62 25.21
C ASN A 223 -1.08 22.50 24.09
N GLU A 224 -2.25 23.12 24.30
CA GLU A 224 -3.40 23.13 23.40
C GLU A 224 -3.13 23.82 22.05
N LYS A 225 -2.11 24.68 21.98
CA LYS A 225 -1.71 25.35 20.73
C LYS A 225 -0.90 24.46 19.80
N ASN A 226 -0.43 23.32 20.30
CA ASN A 226 0.38 22.41 19.52
C ASN A 226 -0.50 21.40 18.77
N MET A 227 0.06 20.82 17.71
CA MET A 227 -0.56 19.76 16.92
C MET A 227 0.45 18.66 16.63
N VAL A 228 0.01 17.40 16.69
CA VAL A 228 0.74 16.25 16.18
C VAL A 228 -0.02 15.66 15.01
N ILE A 229 0.68 15.46 13.88
CA ILE A 229 0.14 14.81 12.69
C ILE A 229 0.74 13.42 12.61
N MET A 230 -0.12 12.40 12.63
CA MET A 230 0.27 11.00 12.46
C MET A 230 0.18 10.65 10.97
N PRO A 231 1.32 10.38 10.29
CA PRO A 231 1.36 10.25 8.83
C PRO A 231 0.92 8.88 8.30
N GLY A 232 0.58 7.93 9.17
CA GLY A 232 0.23 6.57 8.79
C GLY A 232 -0.23 5.72 9.96
N TYR A 233 -0.48 4.45 9.68
CA TYR A 233 -1.00 3.49 10.65
C TYR A 233 -0.06 3.32 11.85
N CYS A 234 -0.64 3.24 13.05
CA CYS A 234 0.08 2.96 14.28
C CYS A 234 -0.38 1.62 14.87
N VAL A 235 0.59 0.72 15.03
CA VAL A 235 0.37 -0.62 15.59
C VAL A 235 -0.12 -0.53 17.05
N GLN A 236 -1.01 -1.44 17.43
CA GLN A 236 -1.54 -1.53 18.78
C GLN A 236 -0.41 -1.66 19.82
N GLY A 237 -0.58 -1.00 20.97
CA GLY A 237 0.44 -0.94 22.03
C GLY A 237 1.39 0.26 21.94
N THR A 238 1.52 0.89 20.77
CA THR A 238 2.32 2.12 20.61
C THR A 238 1.63 3.35 21.21
N VAL A 239 2.40 4.38 21.56
CA VAL A 239 1.86 5.67 22.01
C VAL A 239 1.03 6.33 20.91
N GLY A 240 1.49 6.25 19.65
CA GLY A 240 0.77 6.76 18.49
C GLY A 240 -0.62 6.15 18.34
N HIS A 241 -0.76 4.84 18.53
CA HIS A 241 -2.07 4.18 18.50
C HIS A 241 -2.99 4.68 19.61
N LYS A 242 -2.49 4.77 20.85
CA LYS A 242 -3.27 5.23 22.02
C LYS A 242 -3.88 6.62 21.79
N ILE A 243 -3.09 7.57 21.29
CA ILE A 243 -3.59 8.94 21.06
C ILE A 243 -4.57 9.04 19.90
N LEU A 244 -4.37 8.24 18.85
CA LEU A 244 -5.29 8.14 17.71
C LEU A 244 -6.63 7.51 18.11
N SER A 245 -6.61 6.55 19.04
CA SER A 245 -7.82 5.99 19.66
C SER A 245 -8.54 6.96 20.61
N GLY A 246 -8.08 8.20 20.74
CA GLY A 246 -8.71 9.22 21.57
C GLY A 246 -8.20 9.28 23.02
N GLN A 247 -7.18 8.49 23.40
CA GLN A 247 -6.66 8.53 24.76
C GLN A 247 -5.95 9.86 25.04
N ARG A 248 -6.46 10.64 26.01
CA ARG A 248 -5.90 11.95 26.41
C ARG A 248 -5.03 11.90 27.66
N LYS A 249 -5.07 10.81 28.43
CA LYS A 249 -4.20 10.59 29.59
C LYS A 249 -3.37 9.34 29.36
N LEU A 250 -2.07 9.52 29.22
CA LEU A 250 -1.12 8.44 28.93
C LEU A 250 -0.28 8.17 30.17
N GLU A 251 -0.24 6.92 30.60
CA GLU A 251 0.75 6.48 31.58
C GLU A 251 2.08 6.21 30.86
N MET A 252 3.11 6.92 31.30
CA MET A 252 4.48 6.79 30.81
C MET A 252 5.32 5.95 31.76
N GLU A 253 6.48 5.50 31.27
CA GLU A 253 7.49 4.83 32.09
C GLU A 253 7.81 5.66 33.35
N GLY A 254 7.81 5.02 34.52
CA GLY A 254 8.01 5.69 35.81
C GLY A 254 6.74 6.24 36.47
N ARG A 255 5.53 5.77 36.08
CA ARG A 255 4.23 6.19 36.63
C ARG A 255 3.90 7.68 36.46
N GLN A 256 4.59 8.36 35.54
CA GLN A 256 4.22 9.73 35.17
C GLN A 256 2.99 9.69 34.26
N VAL A 257 2.00 10.51 34.58
CA VAL A 257 0.82 10.69 33.74
C VAL A 257 1.03 11.92 32.86
N LEU A 258 1.03 11.71 31.55
CA LEU A 258 1.06 12.78 30.56
C LEU A 258 -0.36 13.10 30.09
N GLU A 259 -0.80 14.32 30.33
CA GLU A 259 -2.06 14.84 29.79
C GLU A 259 -1.83 15.45 28.40
N VAL A 260 -2.49 14.86 27.40
CA VAL A 260 -2.43 15.27 26.00
C VAL A 260 -3.54 16.28 25.76
N LYS A 261 -3.17 17.56 25.66
CA LYS A 261 -4.07 18.68 25.36
C LYS A 261 -3.92 19.17 23.91
N MET A 262 -2.81 18.84 23.27
CA MET A 262 -2.53 19.19 21.87
C MET A 262 -3.54 18.53 20.92
N GLN A 263 -3.70 19.11 19.72
CA GLN A 263 -4.51 18.52 18.66
C GLN A 263 -3.81 17.29 18.07
N VAL A 264 -4.56 16.23 17.81
CA VAL A 264 -4.05 14.97 17.24
C VAL A 264 -4.79 14.73 15.93
N GLU A 265 -4.06 14.85 14.82
CA GLU A 265 -4.60 14.68 13.47
C GLU A 265 -4.01 13.44 12.80
N TYR A 266 -4.84 12.74 12.04
CA TYR A 266 -4.42 11.60 11.22
C TYR A 266 -4.43 11.97 9.75
N MET A 267 -3.31 11.78 9.07
CA MET A 267 -3.23 11.92 7.61
C MET A 267 -2.64 10.65 7.02
N SER A 268 -3.40 9.97 6.16
CA SER A 268 -2.93 8.77 5.48
C SER A 268 -2.02 9.14 4.31
N PHE A 269 -0.71 9.21 4.55
CA PHE A 269 0.31 9.25 3.50
C PHE A 269 0.89 7.86 3.22
N SER A 270 0.12 6.81 3.53
CA SER A 270 0.53 5.42 3.36
C SER A 270 0.92 5.12 1.91
N ALA A 271 2.09 4.50 1.72
CA ALA A 271 2.52 3.96 0.45
C ALA A 271 2.01 2.52 0.22
N HIS A 272 1.29 1.94 1.18
CA HIS A 272 0.65 0.64 1.01
C HIS A 272 -0.50 0.75 -0.01
N ALA A 273 -0.71 -0.32 -0.78
CA ALA A 273 -1.87 -0.41 -1.67
C ALA A 273 -3.16 -0.26 -0.85
N ASP A 274 -4.06 0.62 -1.30
CA ASP A 274 -5.39 0.75 -0.73
C ASP A 274 -6.28 -0.42 -1.19
N ALA A 275 -7.51 -0.50 -0.67
CA ALA A 275 -8.44 -1.56 -1.04
C ALA A 275 -8.61 -1.68 -2.55
N LYS A 276 -8.67 -0.54 -3.26
CA LYS A 276 -8.77 -0.50 -4.72
C LYS A 276 -7.51 -1.06 -5.38
N GLY A 277 -6.32 -0.66 -4.92
CA GLY A 277 -5.04 -1.17 -5.40
C GLY A 277 -4.89 -2.67 -5.20
N ILE A 278 -5.28 -3.20 -4.04
CA ILE A 278 -5.28 -4.65 -3.77
C ILE A 278 -6.25 -5.38 -4.71
N MET A 279 -7.48 -4.87 -4.86
CA MET A 279 -8.46 -5.44 -5.78
C MET A 279 -8.05 -5.35 -7.26
N GLN A 280 -7.16 -4.43 -7.62
CA GLN A 280 -6.60 -4.32 -8.96
C GLN A 280 -5.43 -5.29 -9.21
N LEU A 281 -4.76 -5.77 -8.15
CA LEU A 281 -3.67 -6.75 -8.26
C LEU A 281 -4.19 -8.16 -8.59
N VAL A 282 -5.42 -8.47 -8.17
CA VAL A 282 -6.10 -9.74 -8.48
C VAL A 282 -7.11 -9.47 -9.59
N SER A 283 -7.18 -10.31 -10.63
CA SER A 283 -8.26 -10.17 -11.60
C SER A 283 -9.60 -10.40 -10.89
N SER A 284 -10.63 -9.61 -11.19
CA SER A 284 -11.94 -9.72 -10.52
C SER A 284 -12.51 -11.14 -10.62
N GLU A 285 -12.25 -11.82 -11.73
CA GLU A 285 -12.62 -13.21 -11.96
C GLU A 285 -11.92 -14.18 -11.00
N GLN A 286 -10.61 -14.01 -10.78
CA GLN A 286 -9.83 -14.86 -9.88
C GLN A 286 -10.19 -14.60 -8.41
N ALA A 287 -10.44 -13.34 -8.04
CA ALA A 287 -10.90 -12.99 -6.69
C ALA A 287 -12.26 -13.59 -6.35
N LEU A 288 -13.23 -13.52 -7.28
CA LEU A 288 -14.55 -14.15 -7.11
C LEU A 288 -14.44 -15.67 -6.94
N LYS A 289 -13.58 -16.30 -7.75
CA LYS A 289 -13.31 -17.75 -7.66
C LYS A 289 -12.69 -18.16 -6.32
N GLU A 290 -11.70 -17.41 -5.82
CA GLU A 290 -11.05 -17.67 -4.54
C GLU A 290 -11.97 -17.43 -3.34
N LEU A 291 -12.85 -16.42 -3.43
CA LEU A 291 -13.84 -16.12 -2.39
C LEU A 291 -15.08 -17.03 -2.44
N GLY A 292 -15.18 -17.92 -3.44
CA GLY A 292 -16.36 -18.77 -3.65
C GLY A 292 -17.63 -17.98 -4.00
N LEU A 293 -17.46 -16.77 -4.56
CA LEU A 293 -18.55 -15.89 -4.93
C LEU A 293 -18.84 -16.02 -6.44
N ALA A 294 -20.11 -16.12 -6.80
CA ALA A 294 -20.53 -15.96 -8.19
C ALA A 294 -20.57 -14.47 -8.55
N GLU A 295 -20.15 -14.13 -9.78
CA GLU A 295 -20.30 -12.78 -10.29
C GLU A 295 -21.79 -12.39 -10.31
N HIS A 296 -22.13 -11.26 -9.68
CA HIS A 296 -23.49 -10.76 -9.71
C HIS A 296 -23.75 -10.15 -11.10
N GLN A 297 -24.58 -10.82 -11.90
CA GLN A 297 -25.00 -10.35 -13.21
C GLN A 297 -25.98 -9.17 -13.06
N LEU A 298 -25.44 -7.98 -12.80
CA LEU A 298 -26.22 -6.74 -12.73
C LEU A 298 -26.56 -6.28 -14.15
N ARG A 299 -27.85 -6.40 -14.50
CA ARG A 299 -28.39 -5.90 -15.76
C ARG A 299 -29.32 -4.73 -15.49
N PHE A 300 -28.94 -3.56 -15.98
CA PHE A 300 -29.77 -2.36 -15.92
C PHE A 300 -30.74 -2.38 -17.09
N THR A 301 -32.00 -2.01 -16.85
CA THR A 301 -33.01 -1.90 -17.91
C THR A 301 -33.76 -0.59 -17.75
N CYS A 302 -33.71 0.26 -18.77
CA CYS A 302 -34.41 1.53 -18.83
C CYS A 302 -35.56 1.47 -19.85
N ARG A 303 -36.67 2.14 -19.54
CA ARG A 303 -37.79 2.37 -20.47
C ARG A 303 -37.62 3.75 -21.10
N VAL A 304 -37.50 3.78 -22.43
CA VAL A 304 -37.46 5.01 -23.21
C VAL A 304 -38.78 5.13 -23.98
N HIS A 305 -39.46 6.26 -23.79
CA HIS A 305 -40.70 6.57 -24.51
C HIS A 305 -40.35 7.34 -25.78
N LEU A 306 -40.77 6.82 -26.93
CA LEU A 306 -40.58 7.42 -28.24
C LEU A 306 -41.94 7.76 -28.83
N HIS A 307 -42.13 9.01 -29.26
CA HIS A 307 -43.31 9.37 -30.02
C HIS A 307 -43.15 8.94 -31.48
N ASP A 308 -43.80 7.83 -31.83
CA ASP A 308 -43.81 7.28 -33.19
C ASP A 308 -45.14 6.55 -33.43
N THR A 309 -45.91 7.00 -34.42
CA THR A 309 -47.22 6.43 -34.77
C THR A 309 -47.12 5.20 -35.69
N ARG A 310 -45.90 4.85 -36.11
CA ARG A 310 -45.62 3.74 -37.02
C ARG A 310 -45.68 2.38 -36.34
N LYS A 311 -45.61 1.32 -37.15
CA LYS A 311 -45.52 -0.06 -36.64
C LYS A 311 -44.18 -0.28 -35.93
N GLU A 312 -44.18 -1.15 -34.94
CA GLU A 312 -42.99 -1.45 -34.11
C GLU A 312 -41.78 -1.85 -34.94
N GLN A 313 -41.99 -2.66 -35.99
CA GLN A 313 -40.93 -3.10 -36.88
C GLN A 313 -40.30 -1.94 -37.68
N GLU A 314 -41.09 -0.92 -38.05
CA GLU A 314 -40.58 0.28 -38.71
C GLU A 314 -39.84 1.18 -37.72
N THR A 315 -40.34 1.31 -36.49
CA THR A 315 -39.65 2.05 -35.42
C THR A 315 -38.30 1.40 -35.08
N ALA A 316 -38.22 0.06 -35.00
CA ALA A 316 -36.98 -0.67 -34.78
C ALA A 316 -35.93 -0.41 -35.89
N LEU A 317 -36.35 -0.41 -37.15
CA LEU A 317 -35.48 -0.09 -38.29
C LEU A 317 -34.98 1.37 -38.26
N ARG A 318 -35.81 2.31 -37.80
CA ARG A 318 -35.40 3.71 -37.61
C ARG A 318 -34.39 3.85 -36.48
N VAL A 319 -34.61 3.17 -35.35
CA VAL A 319 -33.65 3.14 -34.23
C VAL A 319 -32.32 2.57 -34.73
N TYR A 320 -32.33 1.44 -35.43
CA TYR A 320 -31.14 0.86 -36.05
C TYR A 320 -30.40 1.85 -36.96
N SER A 321 -31.12 2.48 -37.88
CA SER A 321 -30.53 3.42 -38.84
C SER A 321 -29.96 4.67 -38.16
N HIS A 322 -30.63 5.16 -37.11
CA HIS A 322 -30.16 6.29 -36.33
C HIS A 322 -28.92 5.95 -35.50
N LEU A 323 -28.91 4.81 -34.80
CA LEU A 323 -27.77 4.38 -34.01
C LEU A 323 -26.55 4.12 -34.91
N LYS A 324 -26.74 3.48 -36.07
CA LYS A 324 -25.67 3.24 -37.04
C LYS A 324 -25.09 4.53 -37.65
N SER A 325 -25.87 5.60 -37.74
CA SER A 325 -25.37 6.89 -38.27
C SER A 325 -24.60 7.69 -37.23
N VAL A 326 -25.00 7.61 -35.96
CA VAL A 326 -24.36 8.32 -34.83
C VAL A 326 -23.14 7.56 -34.31
N LEU A 327 -23.22 6.23 -34.22
CA LEU A 327 -22.20 5.37 -33.61
C LEU A 327 -21.37 4.65 -34.68
N LYS A 328 -20.50 5.40 -35.37
CA LYS A 328 -19.65 4.84 -36.43
C LYS A 328 -18.59 3.86 -35.93
N ASP A 329 -18.18 4.01 -34.67
CA ASP A 329 -17.11 3.22 -34.05
C ASP A 329 -17.62 2.00 -33.27
N HIS A 330 -18.94 1.75 -33.25
CA HIS A 330 -19.54 0.63 -32.51
C HIS A 330 -20.26 -0.33 -33.45
N CYS A 331 -20.23 -1.62 -33.12
CA CYS A 331 -20.96 -2.65 -33.87
C CYS A 331 -22.46 -2.58 -33.55
N VAL A 332 -23.25 -2.09 -34.51
CA VAL A 332 -24.72 -2.05 -34.42
C VAL A 332 -25.33 -3.14 -35.29
N GLN A 333 -26.09 -4.05 -34.69
CA GLN A 333 -26.72 -5.17 -35.39
C GLN A 333 -28.25 -5.14 -35.21
N HIS A 334 -28.97 -5.60 -36.23
CA HIS A 334 -30.42 -5.79 -36.19
C HIS A 334 -30.71 -7.29 -36.22
N LEU A 335 -31.42 -7.78 -35.20
CA LEU A 335 -31.67 -9.20 -34.99
C LEU A 335 -32.98 -9.66 -35.67
N PRO A 336 -33.13 -10.96 -35.97
CA PRO A 336 -34.33 -11.49 -36.65
C PRO A 336 -35.64 -11.30 -35.88
N ASP A 337 -35.55 -11.16 -34.56
CA ASP A 337 -36.69 -10.90 -33.66
C ASP A 337 -37.12 -9.42 -33.62
N GLY A 338 -36.45 -8.55 -34.40
CA GLY A 338 -36.73 -7.12 -34.46
C GLY A 338 -36.04 -6.29 -33.38
N SER A 339 -35.18 -6.89 -32.56
CA SER A 339 -34.36 -6.16 -31.60
C SER A 339 -33.09 -5.59 -32.24
N VAL A 340 -32.53 -4.55 -31.61
CA VAL A 340 -31.28 -3.90 -32.05
C VAL A 340 -30.24 -4.09 -30.95
N THR A 341 -29.03 -4.48 -31.31
CA THR A 341 -27.91 -4.59 -30.38
C THR A 341 -26.81 -3.60 -30.74
N VAL A 342 -26.21 -2.99 -29.73
CA VAL A 342 -25.02 -2.14 -29.84
C VAL A 342 -23.98 -2.73 -28.89
N GLU A 343 -22.98 -3.41 -29.44
CA GLU A 343 -22.06 -4.24 -28.64
C GLU A 343 -22.85 -5.22 -27.74
N SER A 344 -22.76 -5.07 -26.42
CA SER A 344 -23.49 -5.86 -25.41
C SER A 344 -24.85 -5.27 -25.00
N VAL A 345 -25.18 -4.05 -25.46
CA VAL A 345 -26.44 -3.35 -25.10
C VAL A 345 -27.57 -3.81 -26.00
N LEU A 346 -28.66 -4.29 -25.40
CA LEU A 346 -29.86 -4.76 -26.10
C LEU A 346 -30.95 -3.69 -26.08
N LEU A 347 -31.54 -3.42 -27.25
CA LEU A 347 -32.68 -2.56 -27.43
C LEU A 347 -33.85 -3.35 -28.00
N GLN A 348 -34.97 -3.38 -27.29
CA GLN A 348 -36.15 -4.15 -27.69
C GLN A 348 -37.42 -3.33 -27.49
N ALA A 349 -38.32 -3.33 -28.47
CA ALA A 349 -39.64 -2.73 -28.29
C ALA A 349 -40.44 -3.53 -27.25
N ALA A 350 -41.00 -2.84 -26.26
CA ALA A 350 -41.93 -3.44 -25.29
C ALA A 350 -43.31 -3.59 -25.93
N ALA A 351 -44.19 -4.34 -25.25
CA ALA A 351 -45.60 -4.47 -25.64
C ALA A 351 -46.27 -3.08 -25.81
N PRO A 352 -47.28 -2.97 -26.70
CA PRO A 352 -47.93 -1.71 -27.02
C PRO A 352 -48.38 -0.95 -25.77
N SER A 353 -48.12 0.36 -25.71
CA SER A 353 -48.67 1.22 -24.67
C SER A 353 -50.15 1.52 -24.95
N GLU A 354 -50.93 1.89 -23.92
CA GLU A 354 -52.33 2.31 -24.08
C GLU A 354 -52.51 3.51 -25.02
N ASP A 355 -51.45 4.31 -25.22
CA ASP A 355 -51.37 5.38 -26.21
C ASP A 355 -50.72 4.85 -27.53
N PRO A 356 -51.47 4.76 -28.64
CA PRO A 356 -50.94 4.30 -29.93
C PRO A 356 -49.82 5.18 -30.49
N GLY A 357 -49.74 6.45 -30.07
CA GLY A 357 -48.72 7.41 -30.51
C GLY A 357 -47.38 7.32 -29.79
N THR A 358 -47.30 6.51 -28.71
CA THR A 358 -46.11 6.36 -27.89
C THR A 358 -45.64 4.91 -27.88
N LYS A 359 -44.40 4.68 -28.33
CA LYS A 359 -43.71 3.39 -28.28
C LYS A 359 -42.76 3.35 -27.10
N VAL A 360 -42.72 2.21 -26.41
CA VAL A 360 -41.80 1.99 -25.29
C VAL A 360 -40.67 1.10 -25.78
N LEU A 361 -39.44 1.60 -25.69
CA LEU A 361 -38.23 0.84 -25.99
C LEU A 361 -37.52 0.49 -24.69
N LEU A 362 -37.24 -0.79 -24.50
CA LEU A 362 -36.40 -1.30 -23.41
C LEU A 362 -34.95 -1.24 -23.86
N VAL A 363 -34.13 -0.48 -23.15
CA VAL A 363 -32.68 -0.43 -23.34
C VAL A 363 -32.06 -1.14 -22.14
N SER A 364 -31.30 -2.21 -22.40
CA SER A 364 -30.83 -3.12 -21.37
C SER A 364 -29.35 -3.45 -21.54
N TRP A 365 -28.55 -3.24 -20.49
CA TRP A 365 -27.09 -3.38 -20.52
C TRP A 365 -26.54 -3.98 -19.22
N THR A 366 -25.36 -4.57 -19.32
CA THR A 366 -24.56 -5.08 -18.19
C THR A 366 -23.80 -3.95 -17.49
N TYR A 367 -23.44 -4.13 -16.22
CA TYR A 367 -22.69 -3.10 -15.47
C TYR A 367 -21.37 -2.70 -16.14
N GLN A 368 -20.69 -3.62 -16.83
CA GLN A 368 -19.46 -3.33 -17.58
C GLN A 368 -19.65 -2.26 -18.66
N ASP A 369 -20.88 -2.08 -19.16
CA ASP A 369 -21.22 -1.17 -20.25
C ASP A 369 -22.13 -0.03 -19.78
N GLU A 370 -22.04 0.35 -18.49
CA GLU A 370 -22.88 1.40 -17.90
C GLU A 370 -22.75 2.73 -18.64
N GLU A 371 -21.53 3.15 -18.98
CA GLU A 371 -21.29 4.40 -19.71
C GLU A 371 -21.98 4.39 -21.09
N LEU A 372 -21.87 3.28 -21.83
CA LEU A 372 -22.49 3.12 -23.14
C LEU A 372 -24.01 3.04 -23.03
N GLY A 373 -24.55 2.27 -22.09
CA GLY A 373 -25.98 2.15 -21.83
C GLY A 373 -26.64 3.48 -21.42
N SER A 374 -25.97 4.24 -20.54
CA SER A 374 -26.39 5.57 -20.12
C SER A 374 -26.33 6.59 -21.27
N PHE A 375 -25.29 6.54 -22.11
CA PHE A 375 -25.19 7.35 -23.32
C PHE A 375 -26.32 7.06 -24.31
N LEU A 376 -26.56 5.78 -24.62
CA LEU A 376 -27.63 5.34 -25.53
C LEU A 376 -29.01 5.77 -25.04
N THR A 377 -29.26 5.64 -23.73
CA THR A 377 -30.52 6.07 -23.12
C THR A 377 -30.72 7.58 -23.26
N SER A 378 -29.67 8.38 -23.02
CA SER A 378 -29.71 9.84 -23.20
C SER A 378 -29.91 10.24 -24.66
N LEU A 379 -29.27 9.54 -25.60
CA LEU A 379 -29.42 9.76 -27.03
C LEU A 379 -30.86 9.52 -27.49
N LEU A 380 -31.45 8.38 -27.12
CA LEU A 380 -32.80 8.00 -27.55
C LEU A 380 -33.90 8.87 -26.91
N LYS A 381 -33.67 9.40 -25.69
CA LYS A 381 -34.56 10.38 -25.05
C LYS A 381 -34.65 11.71 -25.81
N LYS A 382 -33.66 12.05 -26.65
CA LYS A 382 -33.73 13.24 -27.51
C LYS A 382 -34.69 13.08 -28.69
N GLY A 383 -35.22 11.87 -28.88
CA GLY A 383 -36.12 11.53 -29.98
C GLY A 383 -35.36 11.09 -31.23
N LEU A 384 -36.10 10.46 -32.16
CA LEU A 384 -35.57 10.06 -33.45
C LEU A 384 -35.63 11.24 -34.44
N PRO A 385 -34.64 11.38 -35.35
CA PRO A 385 -34.70 12.38 -36.41
C PRO A 385 -36.00 12.25 -37.20
N GLN A 386 -36.61 13.39 -37.54
CA GLN A 386 -37.71 13.41 -38.51
C GLN A 386 -37.16 12.92 -39.84
N ALA A 387 -37.85 11.95 -40.46
CA ALA A 387 -37.46 11.48 -41.78
C ALA A 387 -37.52 12.66 -42.77
N PRO A 388 -36.58 12.77 -43.72
CA PRO A 388 -36.79 13.65 -44.86
C PRO A 388 -38.10 13.22 -45.54
N SER A 389 -38.97 14.20 -45.76
CA SER A 389 -40.26 14.07 -46.44
C SER A 389 -40.15 13.49 -47.83
#